data_AF-A0A1F7MPF8-F1
#
_entry.id   AF-A0A1F7MPF8-F1
#
_cell.length_a   1.000
_cell.length_b   1.000
_cell.length_c   1.000
_cell.angle_alpha   90.00
_cell.angle_beta   90.00
_cell.angle_gamma   90.00
#
_symmetry.space_group_name_H-M   'P 1'
#
loop_
_entity.id
_entity.type
_entity.pdbx_description
1 polymer ?
#
loop_
_entity_poly.entity_id
_entity_poly.type
_entity_poly.pdbx_seq_one_letter_code
_entity_poly.pdbx_strand_id
1 'polypeptide(L)'
;MNGRYALAQVLFIGLLASVALAQKPPDKAPEKVPESVAACLACHDDKQLSMKLKDGSTMSLYVDSQDFVRSVHGSQLVCTDCHARYEQNHPSGATLPSRRAYAIASYETCKKCHFDTYTRTLESVHYELLKSGLDAAPVCTDCHGAHNIQNPHEKRAMVSRSCATCHDDVYRRYARSVHGKALAEGGNQDVPACANCHTHHQIQPPGTTQFRLGSPEICARCHGDRALMAKYGISATVAQTYLADFHGVTASLARGASAPAQQVVVTCIDCHGVHDITSPRLRGAEAMKASVAAVCAKCHAGASPDFPAAWLSHWEPSLRHAPLVYLVQVFYKIFIPFIVIGLVLQVLLHLYRVSLGR
;
A
#
# COMPACT_ATOMS: atom_id res chain seq x y z
N MET A 1 -5.24 37.70 71.20
CA MET A 1 -3.93 37.35 71.77
C MET A 1 -3.10 36.68 70.70
N ASN A 2 -2.02 37.34 70.29
CA ASN A 2 -0.74 36.86 69.75
C ASN A 2 -0.73 35.42 69.18
N GLY A 3 -0.41 35.16 67.92
CA GLY A 3 0.50 35.83 67.01
C GLY A 3 1.36 34.75 66.34
N ARG A 4 1.67 34.94 65.05
CA ARG A 4 2.91 34.53 64.35
C ARG A 4 2.67 34.41 62.85
N TYR A 5 3.01 35.50 62.17
CA TYR A 5 3.38 35.53 60.76
C TYR A 5 4.73 34.81 60.59
N ALA A 6 4.84 33.88 59.64
CA ALA A 6 6.12 33.46 59.07
C ALA A 6 5.92 32.83 57.68
N LEU A 7 6.26 33.64 56.67
CA LEU A 7 6.69 33.34 55.29
C LEU A 7 6.22 32.03 54.62
N ALA A 8 5.31 32.17 53.66
CA ALA A 8 5.14 31.25 52.55
C ALA A 8 6.28 31.47 51.53
N GLN A 9 7.19 30.51 51.40
CA GLN A 9 8.09 30.41 50.25
C GLN A 9 7.39 29.65 49.14
N VAL A 10 6.98 30.38 48.11
CA VAL A 10 6.45 29.84 46.85
C VAL A 10 7.64 29.33 46.03
N LEU A 11 7.81 28.01 45.99
CA LEU A 11 8.70 27.33 45.04
C LEU A 11 8.00 27.23 43.68
N PHE A 12 8.15 28.27 42.85
CA PHE A 12 7.81 28.23 41.44
C PHE A 12 8.90 27.44 40.70
N ILE A 13 8.71 26.14 40.52
CA ILE A 13 9.52 25.35 39.59
C ILE A 13 9.02 25.67 38.18
N GLY A 14 9.72 26.58 37.50
CA GLY A 14 9.50 26.90 36.10
C GLY A 14 9.85 25.71 35.22
N LEU A 15 8.84 24.98 34.75
CA LEU A 15 8.98 23.99 33.69
C LEU A 15 9.07 24.72 32.35
N LEU A 16 10.28 25.08 31.93
CA LEU A 16 10.55 25.56 30.58
C LEU A 16 10.32 24.41 29.60
N ALA A 17 9.11 24.36 29.03
CA ALA A 17 8.82 23.53 27.86
C ALA A 17 9.59 24.10 26.66
N SER A 18 10.75 23.52 26.38
CA SER A 18 11.49 23.74 25.14
C SER A 18 10.66 23.21 23.97
N VAL A 19 9.95 24.10 23.28
CA VAL A 19 9.38 23.84 21.96
C VAL A 19 10.57 23.72 21.00
N ALA A 20 10.99 22.48 20.76
CA ALA A 20 11.93 22.17 19.68
C ALA A 20 11.19 22.42 18.36
N LEU A 21 11.37 23.62 17.80
CA LEU A 21 11.08 23.88 16.40
C LEU A 21 11.92 22.88 15.58
N ALA A 22 11.26 21.92 14.95
CA ALA A 22 11.89 21.04 13.97
C ALA A 22 12.45 21.91 12.84
N GLN A 23 13.76 22.20 12.89
CA GLN A 23 14.45 22.89 11.82
C GLN A 23 14.41 21.99 10.58
N LYS A 24 13.90 22.55 9.46
CA LYS A 24 14.00 21.92 8.14
C LYS A 24 15.48 21.54 7.93
N PRO A 25 15.80 20.28 7.55
CA PRO A 25 17.18 19.90 7.30
C PRO A 25 17.78 20.84 6.22
N PRO A 26 19.07 21.19 6.32
CA PRO A 26 19.70 22.12 5.39
C PRO A 26 19.56 21.59 3.96
N ASP A 27 19.13 22.47 3.05
CA ASP A 27 19.04 22.13 1.63
C ASP A 27 20.44 21.71 1.15
N LYS A 28 20.53 20.56 0.47
CA LYS A 28 21.79 20.05 -0.08
C LYS A 28 22.42 21.13 -0.98
N ALA A 29 23.75 21.26 -0.90
CA ALA A 29 24.49 22.18 -1.76
C ALA A 29 24.17 21.92 -3.25
N PRO A 30 24.09 22.96 -4.08
CA PRO A 30 23.74 22.81 -5.49
C PRO A 30 24.74 21.92 -6.21
N GLU A 31 24.23 20.95 -6.97
CA GLU A 31 25.03 20.02 -7.75
C GLU A 31 25.47 20.67 -9.06
N LYS A 32 26.67 20.27 -9.55
CA LYS A 32 27.24 20.81 -10.77
C LYS A 32 26.43 20.33 -11.98
N VAL A 33 25.89 21.28 -12.74
CA VAL A 33 25.19 21.01 -14.01
C VAL A 33 26.17 20.46 -15.05
N PRO A 34 25.90 19.30 -15.67
CA PRO A 34 26.73 18.78 -16.75
C PRO A 34 26.77 19.72 -17.96
N GLU A 35 27.94 19.87 -18.58
CA GLU A 35 28.11 20.71 -19.79
C GLU A 35 27.21 20.25 -20.93
N SER A 36 26.93 18.95 -21.01
CA SER A 36 26.07 18.31 -22.00
C SER A 36 24.61 18.78 -21.97
N VAL A 37 24.14 19.38 -20.87
CA VAL A 37 22.78 19.95 -20.76
C VAL A 37 22.78 21.47 -20.57
N ALA A 38 23.96 22.06 -20.31
CA ALA A 38 24.10 23.50 -20.05
C ALA A 38 23.62 24.37 -21.22
N ALA A 39 23.84 23.93 -22.47
CA ALA A 39 23.40 24.66 -23.66
C ALA A 39 21.87 24.83 -23.72
N CYS A 40 21.11 23.81 -23.33
CA CYS A 40 19.65 23.88 -23.27
C CYS A 40 19.19 24.77 -22.10
N LEU A 41 19.82 24.59 -20.94
CA LEU A 41 19.47 25.30 -19.71
C LEU A 41 19.84 26.79 -19.74
N ALA A 42 20.74 27.22 -20.65
CA ALA A 42 21.05 28.63 -20.87
C ALA A 42 19.80 29.49 -21.15
N CYS A 43 18.77 28.89 -21.76
CA CYS A 43 17.46 29.52 -21.91
C CYS A 43 16.39 28.85 -21.04
N HIS A 44 16.41 27.51 -20.91
CA HIS A 44 15.33 26.78 -20.23
C HIS A 44 15.36 26.84 -18.70
N ASP A 45 16.39 27.43 -18.07
CA ASP A 45 16.40 27.71 -16.62
C ASP A 45 15.76 29.09 -16.29
N ASP A 46 15.17 29.77 -17.28
CA ASP A 46 14.40 31.00 -17.05
C ASP A 46 12.94 30.68 -16.65
N LYS A 47 12.56 31.08 -15.44
CA LYS A 47 11.20 30.92 -14.87
C LYS A 47 10.12 31.65 -15.67
N GLN A 48 10.48 32.67 -16.45
CA GLN A 48 9.55 33.43 -17.29
C GLN A 48 9.39 32.80 -18.68
N LEU A 49 10.25 31.86 -19.07
CA LEU A 49 10.20 31.25 -20.38
C LEU A 49 8.93 30.43 -20.56
N SER A 50 8.15 30.80 -21.55
CA SER A 50 6.88 30.16 -21.87
C SER A 50 6.54 30.30 -23.35
N MET A 51 5.58 29.51 -23.81
CA MET A 51 5.05 29.60 -25.16
C MET A 51 3.53 29.48 -25.19
N LYS A 52 2.90 30.08 -26.20
CA LYS A 52 1.48 29.89 -26.50
C LYS A 52 1.28 28.64 -27.36
N LEU A 53 0.29 27.84 -26.98
CA LEU A 53 -0.15 26.64 -27.70
C LEU A 53 -1.33 26.97 -28.63
N LYS A 54 -1.73 26.02 -29.49
CA LYS A 54 -2.84 26.22 -30.44
C LYS A 54 -4.19 26.48 -29.78
N ASP A 55 -4.44 25.86 -28.62
CA ASP A 55 -5.65 26.10 -27.82
C ASP A 55 -5.66 27.46 -27.09
N GLY A 56 -4.63 28.29 -27.28
CA GLY A 56 -4.48 29.58 -26.64
C GLY A 56 -3.91 29.51 -25.21
N SER A 57 -3.72 28.30 -24.67
CA SER A 57 -3.08 28.13 -23.36
C SER A 57 -1.59 28.48 -23.42
N THR A 58 -1.05 28.89 -22.28
CA THR A 58 0.39 29.18 -22.14
C THR A 58 1.04 28.04 -21.39
N MET A 59 2.10 27.47 -21.96
CA MET A 59 2.90 26.42 -21.37
C MET A 59 4.26 26.97 -20.94
N SER A 60 4.61 26.76 -19.68
CA SER A 60 5.96 27.05 -19.18
C SER A 60 6.97 26.09 -19.82
N LEU A 61 8.11 26.65 -20.21
CA LEU A 61 9.26 25.91 -20.74
C LEU A 61 10.40 25.84 -19.70
N TYR A 62 10.16 26.37 -18.51
CA TYR A 62 11.11 26.37 -17.41
C TYR A 62 11.42 24.95 -16.94
N VAL A 63 12.72 24.66 -16.78
CA VAL A 63 13.27 23.46 -16.19
C VAL A 63 14.27 23.89 -15.12
N ASP A 64 13.97 23.59 -13.87
CA ASP A 64 14.91 23.81 -12.78
C ASP A 64 16.13 22.89 -12.95
N SER A 65 17.29 23.52 -13.16
CA SER A 65 18.55 22.80 -13.41
C SER A 65 18.94 21.86 -12.27
N GLN A 66 18.63 22.22 -11.02
CA GLN A 66 18.95 21.42 -9.84
C GLN A 66 17.98 20.25 -9.66
N ASP A 67 16.70 20.42 -10.00
CA ASP A 67 15.74 19.31 -9.98
C ASP A 67 16.04 18.27 -11.06
N PHE A 68 16.50 18.71 -12.23
CA PHE A 68 16.93 17.79 -13.29
C PHE A 68 18.17 17.00 -12.90
N VAL A 69 19.23 17.69 -12.45
CA VAL A 69 20.49 17.03 -12.07
C VAL A 69 20.27 16.02 -10.92
N ARG A 70 19.39 16.34 -9.96
CA ARG A 70 19.02 15.44 -8.86
C ARG A 70 18.04 14.33 -9.24
N SER A 71 17.49 14.36 -10.45
CA SER A 71 16.62 13.29 -10.93
C SER A 71 17.42 12.02 -11.21
N VAL A 72 16.74 10.87 -11.26
CA VAL A 72 17.37 9.59 -11.62
C VAL A 72 17.98 9.59 -13.02
N HIS A 73 17.59 10.54 -13.88
CA HIS A 73 18.12 10.69 -15.24
C HIS A 73 19.22 11.74 -15.35
N GLY A 74 19.33 12.68 -14.40
CA GLY A 74 20.19 13.86 -14.50
C GLY A 74 21.69 13.56 -14.60
N SER A 75 22.11 12.38 -14.17
CA SER A 75 23.51 11.93 -14.21
C SER A 75 23.87 11.13 -15.46
N GLN A 76 22.88 10.67 -16.24
CA GLN A 76 23.09 9.68 -17.31
C GLN A 76 22.54 10.12 -18.67
N LEU A 77 21.51 10.97 -18.68
CA LEU A 77 20.82 11.38 -19.90
C LEU A 77 20.99 12.86 -20.16
N VAL A 78 20.99 13.23 -21.43
CA VAL A 78 20.92 14.60 -21.91
C VAL A 78 19.50 14.94 -22.35
N CYS A 79 19.21 16.23 -22.53
CA CYS A 79 17.88 16.70 -22.93
C CYS A 79 17.39 16.02 -24.22
N THR A 80 18.28 15.86 -25.21
CA THR A 80 17.94 15.32 -26.53
C THR A 80 17.66 13.82 -26.54
N ASP A 81 18.05 13.06 -25.51
CA ASP A 81 17.69 11.64 -25.39
C ASP A 81 16.18 11.46 -25.28
N CYS A 82 15.52 12.36 -24.54
CA CYS A 82 14.07 12.43 -24.42
C CYS A 82 13.43 13.35 -25.47
N HIS A 83 14.14 14.39 -25.89
CA HIS A 83 13.69 15.37 -26.87
C HIS A 83 14.28 15.15 -28.27
N ALA A 84 14.30 13.89 -28.72
CA ALA A 84 15.03 13.39 -29.88
C ALA A 84 14.61 13.91 -31.29
N ARG A 85 13.70 14.87 -31.37
CA ARG A 85 13.20 15.44 -32.65
C ARG A 85 13.40 16.95 -32.78
N TYR A 86 14.13 17.58 -31.84
CA TYR A 86 14.28 19.04 -31.81
C TYR A 86 15.64 19.55 -32.33
N GLU A 87 16.55 18.63 -32.68
CA GLU A 87 17.87 18.99 -33.21
C GLU A 87 17.84 19.55 -34.66
N GLN A 88 16.75 19.28 -35.41
CA GLN A 88 16.60 19.75 -36.80
C GLN A 88 15.76 21.02 -36.92
N ASN A 89 14.88 21.31 -35.94
CA ASN A 89 14.11 22.53 -35.80
C ASN A 89 13.64 22.64 -34.34
N HIS A 90 14.11 23.64 -33.60
CA HIS A 90 13.65 23.89 -32.24
C HIS A 90 12.12 24.10 -32.26
N PRO A 91 11.34 23.35 -31.46
CA PRO A 91 9.90 23.32 -31.57
C PRO A 91 9.28 24.68 -31.24
N SER A 92 8.27 25.06 -32.03
CA SER A 92 7.40 26.20 -31.73
C SER A 92 6.03 25.71 -31.26
N GLY A 93 5.45 26.41 -30.28
CA GLY A 93 4.16 26.06 -29.66
C GLY A 93 2.99 26.08 -30.64
N ALA A 94 3.16 26.76 -31.77
CA ALA A 94 2.22 26.80 -32.89
C ALA A 94 1.95 25.42 -33.52
N THR A 95 2.74 24.39 -33.22
CA THR A 95 2.53 23.01 -33.69
C THR A 95 1.82 22.11 -32.68
N LEU A 96 1.72 22.53 -31.42
CA LEU A 96 1.23 21.72 -30.32
C LEU A 96 -0.25 22.04 -30.01
N PRO A 97 -1.17 21.05 -30.05
CA PRO A 97 -2.59 21.28 -29.81
C PRO A 97 -2.88 21.83 -28.41
N SER A 98 -2.36 21.16 -27.37
CA SER A 98 -2.52 21.52 -25.96
C SER A 98 -1.40 20.89 -25.14
N ARG A 99 -1.21 21.35 -23.89
CA ARG A 99 -0.24 20.76 -22.97
C ARG A 99 -0.51 19.28 -22.73
N ARG A 100 -1.80 18.92 -22.69
CA ARG A 100 -2.22 17.54 -22.45
C ARG A 100 -1.93 16.65 -23.65
N ALA A 101 -2.27 17.10 -24.85
CA ALA A 101 -1.95 16.40 -26.09
C ALA A 101 -0.43 16.21 -26.23
N TYR A 102 0.37 17.19 -25.82
CA TYR A 102 1.82 17.06 -25.78
C TYR A 102 2.29 15.97 -24.81
N ALA A 103 1.76 15.92 -23.58
CA ALA A 103 2.11 14.89 -22.60
C ALA A 103 1.75 13.48 -23.08
N ILE A 104 0.57 13.31 -23.70
CA ILE A 104 0.13 12.03 -24.29
C ILE A 104 1.00 11.67 -25.52
N ALA A 105 1.36 12.62 -26.37
CA ALA A 105 2.25 12.30 -27.50
C ALA A 105 3.68 11.95 -27.04
N SER A 106 4.15 12.57 -25.95
CA SER A 106 5.53 12.41 -25.48
C SER A 106 5.75 11.17 -24.62
N TYR A 107 4.71 10.55 -24.06
CA TYR A 107 4.89 9.41 -23.15
C TYR A 107 5.51 8.18 -23.84
N GLU A 108 5.36 8.03 -25.16
CA GLU A 108 5.98 6.94 -25.92
C GLU A 108 7.51 7.00 -25.89
N THR A 109 8.12 8.17 -25.65
CA THR A 109 9.57 8.29 -25.52
C THR A 109 10.11 7.40 -24.40
N CYS A 110 9.36 7.26 -23.29
CA CYS A 110 9.74 6.42 -22.17
C CYS A 110 9.90 4.94 -22.58
N LYS A 111 9.14 4.47 -23.57
CA LYS A 111 9.20 3.09 -24.09
C LYS A 111 10.58 2.70 -24.61
N LYS A 112 11.36 3.66 -25.14
CA LYS A 112 12.69 3.40 -25.71
C LYS A 112 13.65 2.75 -24.71
N CYS A 113 13.51 3.10 -23.42
CA CYS A 113 14.34 2.57 -22.34
C CYS A 113 13.54 1.73 -21.34
N HIS A 114 12.26 2.06 -21.10
CA HIS A 114 11.38 1.39 -20.13
C HIS A 114 10.33 0.51 -20.82
N PHE A 115 10.75 -0.30 -21.80
CA PHE A 115 9.85 -1.12 -22.62
C PHE A 115 8.95 -2.06 -21.79
N ASP A 116 9.52 -2.78 -20.83
CA ASP A 116 8.77 -3.72 -20.00
C ASP A 116 7.70 -3.02 -19.16
N THR A 117 8.08 -1.88 -18.58
CA THR A 117 7.15 -1.08 -17.76
C THR A 117 6.05 -0.50 -18.64
N TYR A 118 6.39 0.08 -19.78
CA TYR A 118 5.43 0.57 -20.77
C TYR A 118 4.44 -0.52 -21.16
N THR A 119 4.92 -1.71 -21.48
CA THR A 119 4.06 -2.81 -21.94
C THR A 119 3.07 -3.24 -20.86
N ARG A 120 3.49 -3.29 -19.59
CA ARG A 120 2.58 -3.55 -18.46
C ARG A 120 1.48 -2.49 -18.36
N THR A 121 1.79 -1.22 -18.63
CA THR A 121 0.78 -0.15 -18.54
C THR A 121 -0.34 -0.31 -19.54
N LEU A 122 -0.10 -1.00 -20.67
CA LEU A 122 -1.14 -1.27 -21.67
C LEU A 122 -2.27 -2.17 -21.13
N GLU A 123 -2.03 -2.88 -20.03
CA GLU A 123 -3.00 -3.75 -19.35
C GLU A 123 -3.64 -3.06 -18.13
N SER A 124 -3.35 -1.78 -17.91
CA SER A 124 -3.86 -0.98 -16.80
C SER A 124 -5.23 -0.38 -17.13
N VAL A 125 -6.09 -0.27 -16.12
CA VAL A 125 -7.35 0.49 -16.21
C VAL A 125 -7.13 1.94 -16.65
N HIS A 126 -5.99 2.56 -16.29
CA HIS A 126 -5.68 3.91 -16.74
C HIS A 126 -5.42 3.99 -18.25
N TYR A 127 -4.80 2.96 -18.83
CA TYR A 127 -4.58 2.92 -20.28
C TYR A 127 -5.88 2.65 -21.03
N GLU A 128 -6.72 1.76 -20.52
CA GLU A 128 -8.05 1.52 -21.11
C GLU A 128 -8.91 2.79 -21.11
N LEU A 129 -8.87 3.59 -20.03
CA LEU A 129 -9.52 4.89 -19.97
C LEU A 129 -8.94 5.87 -21.00
N LEU A 130 -7.61 5.97 -21.11
CA LEU A 130 -6.96 6.81 -22.12
C LEU A 130 -7.39 6.41 -23.55
N LYS A 131 -7.36 5.10 -23.85
CA LYS A 131 -7.76 4.54 -25.15
C LYS A 131 -9.24 4.79 -25.47
N SER A 132 -10.11 4.83 -24.45
CA SER A 132 -11.52 5.18 -24.62
C SER A 132 -11.78 6.66 -24.96
N GLY A 133 -10.73 7.49 -25.03
CA GLY A 133 -10.81 8.92 -25.30
C GLY A 133 -10.88 9.79 -24.05
N LEU A 134 -10.69 9.23 -22.84
CA LEU A 134 -10.57 10.02 -21.63
C LEU A 134 -9.14 10.58 -21.52
N ASP A 135 -8.89 11.73 -22.16
CA ASP A 135 -7.59 12.38 -22.13
C ASP A 135 -7.11 12.69 -20.70
N ALA A 136 -8.00 12.82 -19.72
CA ALA A 136 -7.64 13.04 -18.32
C ALA A 136 -6.97 11.82 -17.63
N ALA A 137 -6.99 10.63 -18.24
CA ALA A 137 -6.39 9.43 -17.67
C ALA A 137 -4.85 9.54 -17.59
N PRO A 138 -4.19 9.16 -16.48
CA PRO A 138 -2.78 9.50 -16.27
C PRO A 138 -1.83 8.74 -17.21
N VAL A 139 -0.76 9.42 -17.66
CA VAL A 139 0.42 8.89 -18.34
C VAL A 139 1.65 8.97 -17.42
N CYS A 140 2.81 8.50 -17.89
CA CYS A 140 4.04 8.39 -17.09
C CYS A 140 4.39 9.68 -16.33
N THR A 141 4.26 10.83 -16.99
CA THR A 141 4.64 12.14 -16.43
C THR A 141 3.66 12.66 -15.38
N ASP A 142 2.41 12.19 -15.36
CA ASP A 142 1.44 12.59 -14.33
C ASP A 142 1.77 11.97 -12.97
N CYS A 143 2.41 10.79 -12.98
CA CYS A 143 2.81 10.08 -11.76
C CYS A 143 4.27 10.35 -11.37
N HIS A 144 5.18 10.39 -12.33
CA HIS A 144 6.63 10.49 -12.09
C HIS A 144 7.20 11.90 -12.24
N GLY A 145 6.46 12.82 -12.84
CA GLY A 145 7.01 14.09 -13.33
C GLY A 145 7.74 13.92 -14.66
N ALA A 146 8.26 15.03 -15.19
CA ALA A 146 8.97 15.06 -16.48
C ALA A 146 10.48 15.25 -16.30
N HIS A 147 10.88 16.29 -15.57
CA HIS A 147 12.29 16.67 -15.37
C HIS A 147 12.80 16.46 -13.94
N ASN A 148 11.97 15.94 -13.03
CA ASN A 148 12.32 15.75 -11.62
C ASN A 148 12.05 14.32 -11.15
N ILE A 149 12.16 13.33 -12.05
CA ILE A 149 11.84 11.93 -11.79
C ILE A 149 12.70 11.41 -10.61
N GLN A 150 12.03 11.04 -9.53
CA GLN A 150 12.67 10.57 -8.29
C GLN A 150 12.70 9.04 -8.22
N ASN A 151 13.63 8.51 -7.42
CA ASN A 151 13.64 7.09 -7.08
C ASN A 151 12.42 6.74 -6.19
N PRO A 152 11.48 5.89 -6.66
CA PRO A 152 10.28 5.54 -5.89
C PRO A 152 10.60 4.74 -4.62
N HIS A 153 11.76 4.08 -4.53
CA HIS A 153 12.17 3.31 -3.36
C HIS A 153 12.62 4.17 -2.19
N GLU A 154 13.12 5.38 -2.47
CA GLU A 154 13.60 6.30 -1.42
C GLU A 154 12.48 7.08 -0.76
N LYS A 155 11.37 7.31 -1.49
CA LYS A 155 10.25 8.15 -1.03
C LYS A 155 8.90 7.49 -1.34
N ARG A 156 8.60 6.32 -0.75
CA ARG A 156 7.34 5.60 -1.02
C ARG A 156 6.07 6.42 -0.76
N ALA A 157 6.12 7.34 0.22
CA ALA A 157 5.02 8.28 0.47
C ALA A 157 4.69 9.20 -0.72
N MET A 158 5.68 9.50 -1.59
CA MET A 158 5.44 10.24 -2.84
C MET A 158 4.56 9.46 -3.81
N VAL A 159 4.68 8.13 -3.85
CA VAL A 159 3.84 7.29 -4.70
C VAL A 159 2.36 7.43 -4.30
N SER A 160 2.06 7.45 -3.01
CA SER A 160 0.69 7.69 -2.57
C SER A 160 0.19 9.11 -2.89
N ARG A 161 1.09 10.10 -2.90
CA ARG A 161 0.76 11.48 -3.26
C ARG A 161 0.47 11.66 -4.75
N SER A 162 1.14 10.92 -5.64
CA SER A 162 0.82 11.01 -7.08
C SER A 162 -0.59 10.49 -7.38
N CYS A 163 -1.03 9.44 -6.67
CA CYS A 163 -2.41 8.97 -6.75
C CYS A 163 -3.41 10.04 -6.26
N ALA A 164 -3.04 10.82 -5.25
CA ALA A 164 -3.90 11.84 -4.64
C ALA A 164 -4.26 12.99 -5.59
N THR A 165 -3.44 13.25 -6.62
CA THR A 165 -3.71 14.27 -7.64
C THR A 165 -5.09 14.08 -8.29
N CYS A 166 -5.52 12.83 -8.48
CA CYS A 166 -6.83 12.49 -9.05
C CYS A 166 -7.74 11.76 -8.04
N HIS A 167 -7.19 11.03 -7.08
CA HIS A 167 -7.93 10.22 -6.10
C HIS A 167 -7.86 10.79 -4.68
N ASP A 168 -8.00 12.10 -4.56
CA ASP A 168 -7.87 12.86 -3.32
C ASP A 168 -8.79 12.37 -2.19
N ASP A 169 -10.05 12.07 -2.48
CA ASP A 169 -11.00 11.53 -1.48
C ASP A 169 -10.54 10.19 -0.89
N VAL A 170 -10.02 9.31 -1.75
CA VAL A 170 -9.50 8.01 -1.34
C VAL A 170 -8.22 8.18 -0.55
N TYR A 171 -7.31 9.05 -1.03
CA TYR A 171 -6.07 9.38 -0.35
C TYR A 171 -6.32 9.94 1.05
N ARG A 172 -7.30 10.84 1.23
CA ARG A 172 -7.68 11.35 2.56
C ARG A 172 -8.12 10.27 3.52
N ARG A 173 -8.85 9.25 3.06
CA ARG A 173 -9.23 8.10 3.89
C ARG A 173 -8.00 7.28 4.25
N TYR A 174 -7.18 6.95 3.26
CA TYR A 174 -5.94 6.20 3.44
C TYR A 174 -4.99 6.90 4.42
N ALA A 175 -4.79 8.20 4.28
CA ALA A 175 -3.92 9.01 5.15
C ALA A 175 -4.37 8.96 6.62
N ARG A 176 -5.66 8.77 6.90
CA ARG A 176 -6.18 8.61 8.28
C ARG A 176 -6.12 7.17 8.80
N SER A 177 -5.95 6.19 7.92
CA SER A 177 -5.79 4.77 8.29
C SER A 177 -4.48 4.52 9.03
N VAL A 178 -4.35 3.36 9.67
CA VAL A 178 -3.11 2.96 10.35
C VAL A 178 -1.91 2.89 9.40
N HIS A 179 -2.12 2.44 8.16
CA HIS A 179 -1.06 2.35 7.17
C HIS A 179 -0.63 3.73 6.69
N GLY A 180 -1.58 4.60 6.33
CA GLY A 180 -1.27 5.94 5.85
C GLY A 180 -0.62 6.82 6.91
N LYS A 181 -1.09 6.78 8.15
CA LYS A 181 -0.45 7.48 9.27
C LYS A 181 0.98 6.99 9.50
N ALA A 182 1.18 5.68 9.56
CA ALA A 182 2.51 5.10 9.74
C ALA A 182 3.47 5.49 8.60
N LEU A 183 3.00 5.54 7.35
CA LEU A 183 3.83 5.90 6.19
C LEU A 183 4.15 7.40 6.15
N ALA A 184 3.14 8.25 6.32
CA ALA A 184 3.26 9.69 6.09
C ALA A 184 3.82 10.44 7.31
N GLU A 185 3.34 10.11 8.53
CA GLU A 185 3.75 10.77 9.77
C GLU A 185 4.93 10.04 10.41
N GLY A 186 4.88 8.70 10.42
CA GLY A 186 5.90 7.86 11.06
C GLY A 186 7.13 7.57 10.19
N GLY A 187 7.10 7.93 8.90
CA GLY A 187 8.17 7.61 7.94
C GLY A 187 8.39 6.11 7.74
N ASN A 188 7.48 5.26 8.23
CA ASN A 188 7.66 3.82 8.24
C ASN A 188 7.52 3.26 6.82
N GLN A 189 8.61 2.71 6.27
CA GLN A 189 8.61 2.13 4.93
C GLN A 189 8.08 0.68 4.89
N ASP A 190 7.88 0.05 6.04
CA ASP A 190 7.37 -1.32 6.17
C ASP A 190 5.84 -1.42 5.93
N VAL A 191 5.13 -0.29 5.85
CA VAL A 191 3.69 -0.25 5.59
C VAL A 191 3.36 -0.02 4.11
N PRO A 192 2.19 -0.50 3.63
CA PRO A 192 1.83 -0.39 2.23
C PRO A 192 1.46 1.04 1.82
N ALA A 193 1.98 1.47 0.67
CA ALA A 193 1.47 2.60 -0.13
C ALA A 193 0.38 2.11 -1.10
N CYS A 194 -0.27 3.02 -1.84
CA CYS A 194 -1.35 2.69 -2.79
C CYS A 194 -0.94 1.56 -3.75
N ALA A 195 0.28 1.65 -4.29
CA ALA A 195 0.80 0.72 -5.28
C ALA A 195 1.12 -0.68 -4.73
N ASN A 196 1.21 -0.87 -3.40
CA ASN A 196 1.37 -2.20 -2.82
C ASN A 196 0.07 -3.00 -2.87
N CYS A 197 -1.08 -2.32 -2.90
CA CYS A 197 -2.39 -2.96 -3.02
C CYS A 197 -2.91 -2.96 -4.46
N HIS A 198 -2.67 -1.90 -5.22
CA HIS A 198 -3.21 -1.73 -6.58
C HIS A 198 -2.22 -2.03 -7.71
N THR A 199 -0.96 -2.35 -7.40
CA THR A 199 0.18 -2.27 -8.34
C THR A 199 0.41 -0.83 -8.85
N HIS A 200 1.46 -0.59 -9.63
CA HIS A 200 1.84 0.76 -10.10
C HIS A 200 1.81 0.91 -11.64
N HIS A 201 2.04 -0.19 -12.38
CA HIS A 201 2.12 -0.17 -13.84
C HIS A 201 1.20 -1.19 -14.50
N GLN A 202 0.33 -1.89 -13.77
CA GLN A 202 -0.60 -2.88 -14.29
C GLN A 202 -1.90 -2.85 -13.46
N ILE A 203 -2.36 -1.62 -13.19
CA ILE A 203 -3.42 -1.36 -12.22
C ILE A 203 -4.72 -1.96 -12.72
N GLN A 204 -5.22 -2.96 -11.98
CA GLN A 204 -6.49 -3.59 -12.29
C GLN A 204 -7.65 -2.69 -11.88
N PRO A 205 -8.81 -2.77 -12.57
CA PRO A 205 -10.00 -2.01 -12.18
C PRO A 205 -10.39 -2.31 -10.72
N PRO A 206 -10.44 -1.29 -9.85
CA PRO A 206 -10.86 -1.49 -8.47
C PRO A 206 -12.33 -1.89 -8.42
N GLY A 207 -12.69 -2.77 -7.48
CA GLY A 207 -14.09 -3.16 -7.24
C GLY A 207 -14.59 -4.35 -8.07
N THR A 208 -13.75 -4.98 -8.88
CA THR A 208 -14.11 -6.25 -9.53
C THR A 208 -14.17 -7.39 -8.53
N THR A 209 -15.01 -8.40 -8.81
CA THR A 209 -15.05 -9.64 -8.03
C THR A 209 -13.67 -10.31 -7.96
N GLN A 210 -12.93 -10.32 -9.07
CA GLN A 210 -11.58 -10.87 -9.12
C GLN A 210 -10.64 -10.16 -8.15
N PHE A 211 -10.60 -8.82 -8.16
CA PHE A 211 -9.77 -8.04 -7.23
C PHE A 211 -10.17 -8.30 -5.78
N ARG A 212 -11.48 -8.34 -5.50
CA ARG A 212 -12.00 -8.63 -4.17
C ARG A 212 -11.58 -10.01 -3.66
N LEU A 213 -11.74 -11.06 -4.48
CA LEU A 213 -11.37 -12.43 -4.13
C LEU A 213 -9.85 -12.62 -4.00
N GLY A 214 -9.05 -11.85 -4.75
CA GLY A 214 -7.59 -11.83 -4.62
C GLY A 214 -7.06 -11.03 -3.43
N SER A 215 -7.88 -10.18 -2.79
CA SER A 215 -7.44 -9.30 -1.70
C SER A 215 -6.77 -10.00 -0.50
N PRO A 216 -7.14 -11.22 -0.07
CA PRO A 216 -6.43 -11.89 1.02
C PRO A 216 -4.93 -12.09 0.77
N GLU A 217 -4.53 -12.36 -0.48
CA GLU A 217 -3.12 -12.53 -0.84
C GLU A 217 -2.35 -11.22 -0.71
N ILE A 218 -2.98 -10.09 -1.06
CA ILE A 218 -2.37 -8.76 -0.93
C ILE A 218 -2.06 -8.49 0.54
N CYS A 219 -3.00 -8.76 1.43
CA CYS A 219 -2.84 -8.58 2.87
C CYS A 219 -1.78 -9.55 3.43
N ALA A 220 -1.82 -10.82 3.01
CA ALA A 220 -0.93 -11.87 3.51
C ALA A 220 0.54 -11.67 3.14
N ARG A 221 0.86 -10.92 2.07
CA ARG A 221 2.26 -10.58 1.72
C ARG A 221 3.00 -9.87 2.86
N CYS A 222 2.29 -9.05 3.64
CA CYS A 222 2.86 -8.36 4.80
C CYS A 222 2.41 -9.01 6.11
N HIS A 223 1.12 -9.30 6.26
CA HIS A 223 0.57 -9.85 7.50
C HIS A 223 0.84 -11.36 7.70
N GLY A 224 1.34 -12.06 6.70
CA GLY A 224 1.86 -13.42 6.79
C GLY A 224 3.38 -13.49 6.94
N ASP A 225 4.09 -12.36 6.82
CA ASP A 225 5.54 -12.29 6.96
C ASP A 225 5.93 -12.25 8.44
N ARG A 226 6.52 -13.35 8.92
CA ARG A 226 6.96 -13.50 10.32
C ARG A 226 8.03 -12.48 10.71
N ALA A 227 8.98 -12.20 9.83
CA ALA A 227 10.08 -11.28 10.13
C ALA A 227 9.56 -9.84 10.22
N LEU A 228 8.67 -9.45 9.30
CA LEU A 228 8.04 -8.14 9.30
C LEU A 228 7.13 -7.93 10.51
N MET A 229 6.21 -8.85 10.75
CA MET A 229 5.20 -8.72 11.81
C MET A 229 5.80 -8.80 13.22
N ALA A 230 6.90 -9.55 13.40
CA ALA A 230 7.61 -9.60 14.68
C ALA A 230 8.12 -8.23 15.14
N LYS A 231 8.57 -7.36 14.22
CA LYS A 231 9.00 -5.98 14.54
C LYS A 231 7.91 -5.15 15.21
N TYR A 232 6.65 -5.46 14.92
CA TYR A 232 5.48 -4.71 15.38
C TYR A 232 4.67 -5.46 16.46
N GLY A 233 5.11 -6.65 16.88
CA GLY A 233 4.37 -7.51 17.80
C GLY A 233 2.97 -7.85 17.28
N ILE A 234 2.86 -8.05 15.96
CA ILE A 234 1.64 -8.52 15.29
C ILE A 234 1.83 -10.01 15.01
N SER A 235 0.78 -10.81 15.17
CA SER A 235 0.88 -12.22 14.79
C SER A 235 0.98 -12.33 13.27
N ALA A 236 1.96 -13.08 12.77
CA ALA A 236 2.03 -13.45 11.35
C ALA A 236 1.12 -14.63 11.00
N THR A 237 0.48 -15.25 12.01
CA THR A 237 -0.39 -16.41 11.81
C THR A 237 -1.79 -16.02 11.33
N VAL A 238 -2.09 -14.70 11.29
CA VAL A 238 -3.42 -14.17 10.99
C VAL A 238 -3.95 -14.62 9.63
N ALA A 239 -3.06 -14.71 8.62
CA ALA A 239 -3.44 -15.19 7.30
C ALA A 239 -3.80 -16.68 7.33
N GLN A 240 -3.04 -17.50 8.05
CA GLN A 240 -3.31 -18.94 8.16
C GLN A 240 -4.57 -19.20 8.98
N THR A 241 -4.80 -18.47 10.08
CA THR A 241 -6.02 -18.63 10.88
C THR A 241 -7.26 -18.24 10.10
N TYR A 242 -7.19 -17.18 9.28
CA TYR A 242 -8.28 -16.83 8.36
C TYR A 242 -8.51 -17.91 7.31
N LEU A 243 -7.45 -18.38 6.64
CA LEU A 243 -7.57 -19.42 5.61
C LEU A 243 -8.08 -20.77 6.15
N ALA A 244 -7.90 -21.03 7.44
CA ALA A 244 -8.43 -22.20 8.12
C ALA A 244 -9.87 -22.02 8.63
N ASP A 245 -10.42 -20.81 8.59
CA ASP A 245 -11.80 -20.53 8.97
C ASP A 245 -12.77 -20.72 7.80
N PHE A 246 -14.07 -20.74 8.10
CA PHE A 246 -15.11 -20.92 7.09
C PHE A 246 -15.08 -19.85 5.99
N HIS A 247 -14.83 -18.58 6.33
CA HIS A 247 -14.73 -17.50 5.35
C HIS A 247 -13.52 -17.67 4.43
N GLY A 248 -12.36 -18.00 4.98
CA GLY A 248 -11.13 -18.20 4.20
C GLY A 248 -11.15 -19.46 3.33
N VAL A 249 -11.76 -20.55 3.81
CA VAL A 249 -12.00 -21.75 3.00
C VAL A 249 -12.94 -21.43 1.84
N THR A 250 -14.09 -20.78 2.10
CA THR A 250 -15.03 -20.40 1.04
C THR A 250 -14.41 -19.43 0.04
N ALA A 251 -13.62 -18.44 0.50
CA ALA A 251 -12.89 -17.53 -0.39
C ALA A 251 -11.84 -18.24 -1.26
N SER A 252 -11.18 -19.26 -0.72
CA SER A 252 -10.19 -20.06 -1.46
C SER A 252 -10.85 -20.93 -2.52
N LEU A 253 -11.99 -21.55 -2.21
CA LEU A 253 -12.76 -22.33 -3.18
C LEU A 253 -13.35 -21.46 -4.30
N ALA A 254 -13.82 -20.25 -3.95
CA ALA A 254 -14.40 -19.31 -4.90
C ALA A 254 -13.39 -18.73 -5.92
N ARG A 255 -12.08 -18.82 -5.67
CA ARG A 255 -11.03 -18.41 -6.62
C ARG A 255 -10.80 -19.42 -7.76
N GLY A 256 -11.06 -20.70 -7.50
CA GLY A 256 -10.81 -21.79 -8.46
C GLY A 256 -12.03 -22.23 -9.26
N ALA A 257 -13.22 -21.71 -8.93
CA ALA A 257 -14.48 -22.06 -9.57
C ALA A 257 -15.26 -20.80 -9.94
N SER A 258 -16.12 -20.89 -10.96
CA SER A 258 -17.21 -19.94 -11.15
C SER A 258 -18.18 -20.08 -9.97
N ALA A 259 -17.88 -19.42 -8.86
CA ALA A 259 -18.71 -19.47 -7.67
C ALA A 259 -20.14 -19.03 -8.03
N PRO A 260 -21.19 -19.79 -7.65
CA PRO A 260 -22.56 -19.38 -7.87
C PRO A 260 -22.78 -17.99 -7.25
N ALA A 261 -23.52 -17.12 -7.94
CA ALA A 261 -23.74 -15.72 -7.55
C ALA A 261 -24.34 -15.53 -6.14
N GLN A 262 -24.86 -16.59 -5.51
CA GLN A 262 -25.45 -16.56 -4.17
C GLN A 262 -24.49 -16.86 -3.00
N GLN A 263 -23.21 -17.21 -3.21
CA GLN A 263 -22.32 -17.49 -2.07
C GLN A 263 -21.76 -16.19 -1.44
N VAL A 264 -22.05 -15.98 -0.16
CA VAL A 264 -21.42 -14.93 0.65
C VAL A 264 -19.96 -15.31 0.90
N VAL A 265 -19.06 -14.73 0.11
CA VAL A 265 -17.61 -14.88 0.30
C VAL A 265 -17.11 -13.68 1.09
N VAL A 266 -16.56 -13.90 2.29
CA VAL A 266 -16.00 -12.83 3.13
C VAL A 266 -14.47 -12.83 3.03
N THR A 267 -13.88 -11.68 2.76
CA THR A 267 -12.44 -11.44 2.68
C THR A 267 -11.96 -10.45 3.75
N CYS A 268 -10.65 -10.25 3.83
CA CYS A 268 -10.03 -9.36 4.82
C CYS A 268 -10.65 -7.95 4.81
N ILE A 269 -10.98 -7.43 3.62
CA ILE A 269 -11.49 -6.07 3.45
C ILE A 269 -12.94 -5.88 3.90
N ASP A 270 -13.74 -6.94 3.97
CA ASP A 270 -15.13 -6.84 4.44
C ASP A 270 -15.20 -6.58 5.95
N CYS A 271 -14.18 -7.05 6.68
CA CYS A 271 -14.04 -6.86 8.12
C CYS A 271 -13.17 -5.66 8.50
N HIS A 272 -12.03 -5.49 7.83
CA HIS A 272 -11.05 -4.46 8.20
C HIS A 272 -11.22 -3.13 7.46
N GLY A 273 -11.99 -3.09 6.37
CA GLY A 273 -12.02 -1.97 5.44
C GLY A 273 -10.88 -2.04 4.41
N VAL A 274 -10.83 -1.05 3.52
CA VAL A 274 -9.86 -1.01 2.39
C VAL A 274 -8.89 0.15 2.57
N HIS A 275 -9.43 1.37 2.65
CA HIS A 275 -8.66 2.61 2.73
C HIS A 275 -8.78 3.28 4.10
N ASP A 276 -9.49 2.69 5.05
CA ASP A 276 -9.81 3.25 6.37
C ASP A 276 -9.52 2.25 7.49
N ILE A 277 -8.56 1.34 7.23
CA ILE A 277 -8.13 0.31 8.17
C ILE A 277 -7.68 0.97 9.47
N THR A 278 -8.24 0.49 10.58
CA THR A 278 -8.06 1.07 11.92
C THR A 278 -7.42 0.07 12.86
N SER A 279 -6.64 0.57 13.83
CA SER A 279 -5.98 -0.29 14.80
C SER A 279 -6.98 -0.69 15.87
N PRO A 280 -7.12 -2.00 16.17
CA PRO A 280 -7.95 -2.45 17.28
C PRO A 280 -7.39 -2.00 18.63
N ARG A 281 -6.09 -1.70 18.74
CA ARG A 281 -5.45 -1.23 19.99
C ARG A 281 -5.83 0.20 20.36
N LEU A 282 -6.25 1.00 19.39
CA LEU A 282 -6.63 2.41 19.59
C LEU A 282 -8.11 2.56 20.00
N ARG A 283 -8.89 1.47 19.95
CA ARG A 283 -10.27 1.43 20.43
C ARG A 283 -10.31 0.63 21.73
N GLY A 284 -10.92 1.17 22.78
CA GLY A 284 -11.15 0.42 24.01
C GLY A 284 -11.84 -0.91 23.73
N ALA A 285 -11.63 -1.92 24.59
CA ALA A 285 -12.07 -3.30 24.32
C ALA A 285 -13.56 -3.43 23.98
N GLU A 286 -14.44 -2.68 24.66
CA GLU A 286 -15.88 -2.70 24.40
C GLU A 286 -16.26 -2.06 23.06
N ALA A 287 -15.67 -0.90 22.74
CA ALA A 287 -15.89 -0.23 21.46
C ALA A 287 -15.40 -1.09 20.29
N MET A 288 -14.31 -1.85 20.50
CA MET A 288 -13.81 -2.81 19.53
C MET A 288 -14.79 -3.99 19.35
N LYS A 289 -15.27 -4.61 20.43
CA LYS A 289 -16.29 -5.68 20.36
C LYS A 289 -17.56 -5.22 19.63
N ALA A 290 -18.08 -4.04 19.97
CA ALA A 290 -19.25 -3.47 19.32
C ALA A 290 -19.01 -3.21 17.81
N SER A 291 -17.84 -2.67 17.46
CA SER A 291 -17.46 -2.44 16.06
C SER A 291 -17.35 -3.74 15.26
N VAL A 292 -16.82 -4.81 15.86
CA VAL A 292 -16.70 -6.13 15.20
C VAL A 292 -18.08 -6.78 15.07
N ALA A 293 -18.91 -6.74 16.12
CA ALA A 293 -20.27 -7.27 16.06
C ALA A 293 -21.11 -6.57 14.97
N ALA A 294 -20.96 -5.26 14.80
CA ALA A 294 -21.62 -4.51 13.73
C ALA A 294 -21.18 -4.96 12.32
N VAL A 295 -19.93 -5.40 12.15
CA VAL A 295 -19.45 -6.00 10.90
C VAL A 295 -20.10 -7.37 10.68
N CYS A 296 -20.12 -8.24 11.69
CA CYS A 296 -20.75 -9.55 11.62
C CYS A 296 -22.25 -9.44 11.29
N ALA A 297 -22.93 -8.44 11.87
CA ALA A 297 -24.36 -8.19 11.68
C ALA A 297 -24.74 -7.87 10.22
N LYS A 298 -23.79 -7.49 9.35
CA LYS A 298 -24.04 -7.31 7.92
C LYS A 298 -24.51 -8.59 7.22
N CYS A 299 -24.11 -9.76 7.74
CA CYS A 299 -24.46 -11.06 7.17
C CYS A 299 -25.16 -11.98 8.18
N HIS A 300 -24.86 -11.83 9.47
CA HIS A 300 -25.48 -12.60 10.56
C HIS A 300 -26.53 -11.75 11.27
N ALA A 301 -27.79 -11.90 10.86
CA ALA A 301 -28.91 -11.22 11.51
C ALA A 301 -28.94 -11.52 13.03
N GLY A 302 -28.95 -10.48 13.84
CA GLY A 302 -28.97 -10.61 15.31
C GLY A 302 -27.61 -10.86 15.98
N ALA A 303 -26.48 -10.67 15.27
CA ALA A 303 -25.15 -10.75 15.89
C ALA A 303 -25.00 -9.76 17.06
N SER A 304 -24.97 -10.30 18.29
CA SER A 304 -24.76 -9.53 19.52
C SER A 304 -23.29 -9.14 19.70
N PRO A 305 -22.96 -8.22 20.64
CA PRO A 305 -21.57 -7.89 20.99
C PRO A 305 -20.70 -9.09 21.41
N ASP A 306 -21.31 -10.18 21.88
CA ASP A 306 -20.62 -11.42 22.25
C ASP A 306 -20.54 -12.44 21.10
N PHE A 307 -21.26 -12.22 20.00
CA PHE A 307 -21.20 -13.10 18.82
C PHE A 307 -19.77 -13.31 18.31
N PRO A 308 -18.90 -12.27 18.21
CA PRO A 308 -17.52 -12.46 17.78
C PRO A 308 -16.66 -13.29 18.75
N ALA A 309 -17.10 -13.54 20.00
CA ALA A 309 -16.34 -14.33 20.97
C ALA A 309 -16.35 -15.84 20.65
N ALA A 310 -17.35 -16.31 19.90
CA ALA A 310 -17.40 -17.68 19.39
C ALA A 310 -16.44 -17.89 18.20
N TRP A 311 -15.99 -16.81 17.57
CA TRP A 311 -14.98 -16.81 16.54
C TRP A 311 -13.62 -16.58 17.20
N LEU A 312 -12.64 -17.45 16.92
CA LEU A 312 -11.28 -17.41 17.48
C LEU A 312 -10.49 -16.13 17.13
N SER A 313 -11.10 -15.20 16.41
CA SER A 313 -10.41 -14.07 15.78
C SER A 313 -9.26 -14.59 14.91
N HIS A 314 -8.23 -13.77 14.72
CA HIS A 314 -6.99 -14.17 14.04
C HIS A 314 -5.90 -14.63 15.02
N TRP A 315 -6.30 -15.26 16.14
CA TRP A 315 -5.37 -15.74 17.17
C TRP A 315 -5.30 -17.26 17.18
N GLU A 316 -4.10 -17.80 17.41
CA GLU A 316 -3.95 -19.23 17.65
C GLU A 316 -4.59 -19.61 18.99
N PRO A 317 -5.33 -20.74 19.05
CA PRO A 317 -5.77 -21.30 20.30
C PRO A 317 -4.59 -21.50 21.25
N SER A 318 -4.73 -21.02 22.48
CA SER A 318 -3.74 -21.15 23.54
C SER A 318 -4.43 -21.24 24.88
N LEU A 319 -3.69 -21.58 25.93
CA LEU A 319 -4.22 -21.55 27.30
C LEU A 319 -4.72 -20.16 27.73
N ARG A 320 -4.28 -19.09 27.04
CA ARG A 320 -4.72 -17.71 27.30
C ARG A 320 -5.87 -17.27 26.37
N HIS A 321 -5.96 -17.83 25.17
CA HIS A 321 -6.96 -17.47 24.15
C HIS A 321 -7.68 -18.74 23.69
N ALA A 322 -8.95 -18.89 24.06
CA ALA A 322 -9.75 -20.09 23.80
C ALA A 322 -9.12 -21.40 24.35
N PRO A 323 -8.96 -21.52 25.69
CA PRO A 323 -8.28 -22.65 26.32
C PRO A 323 -8.94 -24.00 26.03
N LEU A 324 -10.28 -24.05 25.94
CA LEU A 324 -11.00 -25.28 25.62
C LEU A 324 -10.63 -25.80 24.23
N VAL A 325 -10.60 -24.92 23.21
CA VAL A 325 -10.21 -25.29 21.84
C VAL A 325 -8.77 -25.79 21.82
N TYR A 326 -7.87 -25.10 22.53
CA TYR A 326 -6.48 -25.53 22.64
C TYR A 326 -6.34 -26.93 23.25
N LEU A 327 -7.03 -27.21 24.36
CA LEU A 327 -6.99 -28.52 25.02
C LEU A 327 -7.55 -29.63 24.11
N VAL A 328 -8.64 -29.36 23.39
CA VAL A 328 -9.22 -30.29 22.41
C VAL A 328 -8.24 -30.56 21.27
N GLN A 329 -7.56 -29.53 20.76
CA GLN A 329 -6.55 -29.69 19.72
C GLN A 329 -5.35 -30.52 20.21
N VAL A 330 -4.87 -30.27 21.43
CA VAL A 330 -3.79 -31.07 22.04
C VAL A 330 -4.23 -32.53 22.20
N PHE A 331 -5.45 -32.77 22.68
CA PHE A 331 -6.03 -34.10 22.80
C PHE A 331 -6.01 -34.84 21.45
N TYR A 332 -6.58 -34.26 20.39
CA TYR A 332 -6.60 -34.90 19.07
C TYR A 332 -5.22 -35.07 18.46
N LYS A 333 -4.30 -34.13 18.69
CA LYS A 333 -2.91 -34.22 18.23
C LYS A 333 -2.17 -35.42 18.82
N ILE A 334 -2.54 -35.86 20.03
CA ILE A 334 -1.97 -37.04 20.69
C ILE A 334 -2.78 -38.30 20.33
N PHE A 335 -4.11 -38.19 20.41
CA PHE A 335 -5.03 -39.30 20.24
C PHE A 335 -5.00 -39.88 18.83
N ILE A 336 -4.98 -39.04 17.78
CA ILE A 336 -4.99 -39.52 16.39
C ILE A 336 -3.73 -40.36 16.08
N PRO A 337 -2.49 -39.90 16.33
CA PRO A 337 -1.30 -40.73 16.14
C PRO A 337 -1.31 -42.00 16.98
N PHE A 338 -1.78 -41.93 18.23
CA PHE A 338 -1.89 -43.10 19.10
C PHE A 338 -2.77 -44.20 18.48
N ILE A 339 -3.96 -43.84 17.99
CA ILE A 339 -4.87 -44.77 17.32
C ILE A 339 -4.27 -45.29 16.00
N VAL A 340 -3.67 -44.42 15.19
CA VAL A 340 -3.04 -44.81 13.91
C VAL A 340 -1.87 -45.77 14.13
N ILE A 341 -1.00 -45.49 15.10
CA ILE A 341 0.13 -46.38 15.46
C ILE A 341 -0.39 -47.73 15.94
N GLY A 342 -1.43 -47.73 16.79
CA GLY A 342 -2.07 -48.97 17.25
C GLY A 342 -2.62 -49.81 16.10
N LEU A 343 -3.32 -49.17 15.15
CA LEU A 343 -3.86 -49.83 13.96
C LEU A 343 -2.75 -50.39 13.07
N VAL A 344 -1.71 -49.60 12.79
CA VAL A 344 -0.56 -50.04 12.00
C VAL A 344 0.14 -51.23 12.66
N LEU A 345 0.37 -51.17 13.98
CA LEU A 345 0.96 -52.27 14.73
C LEU A 345 0.09 -53.53 14.65
N GLN A 346 -1.23 -53.40 14.79
CA GLN A 346 -2.15 -54.53 14.66
C GLN A 346 -2.07 -55.16 13.26
N VAL A 347 -2.03 -54.35 12.20
CA VAL A 347 -1.86 -54.82 10.82
C VAL A 347 -0.52 -55.54 10.64
N LEU A 348 0.58 -54.95 11.13
CA LEU A 348 1.91 -55.56 11.04
C LEU A 348 2.01 -56.89 11.79
N LEU A 349 1.45 -56.96 13.00
CA LEU A 349 1.40 -58.20 13.78
C LEU A 349 0.54 -59.27 13.09
N HIS A 350 -0.56 -58.87 12.43
CA HIS A 350 -1.38 -59.78 11.65
C HIS A 350 -0.61 -60.33 10.44
N LEU A 351 0.05 -59.47 9.66
CA LEU A 351 0.87 -59.88 8.51
C LEU A 351 2.04 -60.77 8.94
N TYR A 352 2.69 -60.44 10.06
CA TYR A 352 3.75 -61.27 10.64
C TYR A 352 3.23 -62.67 10.99
N ARG A 353 2.06 -62.75 11.65
CA ARG A 353 1.43 -64.02 11.98
C ARG A 353 1.12 -64.86 10.74
N VAL A 354 0.52 -64.26 9.71
CA VAL A 354 0.22 -64.92 8.43
C VAL A 354 1.51 -65.41 7.75
N SER A 355 2.60 -64.63 7.80
CA SER A 355 3.89 -65.02 7.22
C SER A 355 4.55 -66.23 7.90
N LEU A 356 4.25 -66.46 9.18
CA LEU A 356 4.70 -67.63 9.94
C LEU A 356 3.80 -68.86 9.76
N GLY A 357 2.78 -68.79 8.88
CA GLY A 357 1.89 -69.92 8.58
C GLY A 357 0.93 -70.30 9.72
N ARG A 358 0.48 -69.33 10.54
CA ARG A 358 -0.46 -69.52 11.66
C ARG A 358 -1.64 -68.56 11.68
#